data_AF-H2C145-F1
#
_entry.id   AF-H2C145-F1
#
_cell.length_a   1.000
_cell.length_b   1.000
_cell.length_c   1.000
_cell.angle_alpha   90.00
_cell.angle_beta   90.00
_cell.angle_gamma   90.00
#
_symmetry.space_group_name_H-M   'P 1'
#
loop_
_entity.id
_entity.type
_entity.pdbx_description
1 polymer ?
#
loop_
_entity_poly.entity_id
_entity_poly.type
_entity_poly.pdbx_seq_one_letter_code
_entity_poly.pdbx_strand_id
1 'polypeptide(L)'
;MRGLAQVQDTNVVVEILRKRLDLEASGSELYLPFLLSFTDPGYRLSLMKLVAGEVEHSYRLYLVLTSLGVEGRRIAEDGFNKRSRFSRVLDVRPESKEEALVHAFITRIVSLAHLEQVRATLEPLSSQLNLPLIEKQERLQLTWLENVISGTNLNLRHTLLKYHHLAEELARDLGLSGESTAKVMEKLNDVLGSIP
;
A
#
# COMPACT_ATOMS: atom_id res chain seq x y z
N MET A 1 0.66 4.87 28.21
CA MET A 1 1.05 6.15 27.56
C MET A 1 2.55 6.45 27.68
N ARG A 2 3.47 5.51 27.34
CA ARG A 2 4.93 5.76 27.44
C ARG A 2 5.64 5.99 26.09
N GLY A 3 5.04 5.61 24.96
CA GLY A 3 5.69 5.74 23.63
C GLY A 3 5.63 7.13 22.99
N LEU A 4 4.69 8.00 23.43
CA LEU A 4 4.49 9.32 22.82
C LEU A 4 5.46 10.40 23.32
N ALA A 5 6.04 10.21 24.50
CA ALA A 5 6.99 11.17 25.07
C ALA A 5 8.36 11.19 24.36
N GLN A 6 8.59 10.29 23.40
CA GLN A 6 9.86 10.16 22.66
C GLN A 6 9.77 10.58 21.19
N VAL A 7 8.61 10.98 20.68
CA VAL A 7 8.46 11.39 19.28
C VAL A 7 8.87 12.86 19.17
N GLN A 8 10.08 13.12 18.66
CA GLN A 8 10.62 14.48 18.49
C GLN A 8 9.86 15.33 17.47
N ASP A 9 8.96 14.75 16.67
CA ASP A 9 8.16 15.49 15.69
C ASP A 9 6.79 14.83 15.44
N THR A 10 5.83 15.08 16.33
CA THR A 10 4.48 14.49 16.29
C THR A 10 3.77 14.73 14.95
N ASN A 11 4.01 15.86 14.30
CA ASN A 11 3.39 16.20 13.01
C ASN A 11 3.88 15.30 11.89
N VAL A 12 5.18 14.98 11.86
CA VAL A 12 5.77 14.08 10.87
C VAL A 12 5.22 12.66 11.03
N VAL A 13 5.13 12.17 12.27
CA VAL A 13 4.57 10.84 12.55
C VAL A 13 3.09 10.76 12.16
N VAL A 14 2.30 11.77 12.52
CA VAL A 14 0.88 11.83 12.14
C VAL A 14 0.71 11.80 10.62
N GLU A 15 1.52 12.55 9.88
CA GLU A 15 1.44 12.58 8.42
C GLU A 15 1.84 11.24 7.78
N ILE A 16 2.90 10.58 8.29
CA ILE A 16 3.28 9.23 7.85
C ILE A 16 2.14 8.24 8.10
N LEU A 17 1.54 8.27 9.29
CA LEU A 17 0.44 7.38 9.66
C LEU A 17 -0.81 7.65 8.82
N ARG A 18 -1.11 8.92 8.51
CA ARG A 18 -2.20 9.31 7.61
C ARG A 18 -2.02 8.71 6.22
N LYS A 19 -0.86 8.93 5.60
CA LYS A 19 -0.57 8.41 4.26
C LYS A 19 -0.61 6.87 4.23
N ARG A 20 -0.09 6.22 5.28
CA ARG A 20 -0.20 4.77 5.45
C ARG A 20 -1.65 4.30 5.57
N LEU A 21 -2.49 5.02 6.32
CA LEU A 21 -3.91 4.70 6.44
C LEU A 21 -4.61 4.79 5.08
N ASP A 22 -4.34 5.84 4.31
CA ASP A 22 -4.91 6.01 2.97
C ASP A 22 -4.54 4.86 2.02
N LEU A 23 -3.27 4.41 2.05
CA LEU A 23 -2.80 3.26 1.26
C LEU A 23 -3.58 1.98 1.60
N GLU A 24 -3.70 1.65 2.89
CA GLU A 24 -4.32 0.39 3.33
C GLU A 24 -5.86 0.45 3.25
N ALA A 25 -6.47 1.62 3.42
CA ALA A 25 -7.92 1.75 3.34
C ALA A 25 -8.44 1.59 1.90
N SER A 26 -7.61 1.79 0.88
CA SER A 26 -8.04 1.87 -0.51
C SER A 26 -8.34 0.52 -1.15
N GLY A 27 -7.55 -0.51 -0.86
CA GLY A 27 -7.58 -1.73 -1.68
C GLY A 27 -8.83 -2.61 -1.51
N SER A 28 -9.51 -2.57 -0.37
CA SER A 28 -10.77 -3.33 -0.18
C SER A 28 -11.87 -2.90 -1.17
N GLU A 29 -12.05 -1.61 -1.42
CA GLU A 29 -13.03 -1.11 -2.39
C GLU A 29 -12.63 -1.39 -3.83
N LEU A 30 -11.33 -1.31 -4.12
CA LEU A 30 -10.82 -1.42 -5.48
C LEU A 30 -10.72 -2.87 -5.95
N TYR A 31 -10.41 -3.80 -5.06
CA TYR A 31 -10.02 -5.16 -5.44
C TYR A 31 -11.09 -6.22 -5.17
N LEU A 32 -11.94 -6.04 -4.15
CA LEU A 32 -13.03 -6.98 -3.85
C LEU A 32 -13.99 -7.22 -5.04
N PRO A 33 -14.36 -6.22 -5.86
CA PRO A 33 -15.24 -6.44 -7.00
C PRO A 33 -14.73 -7.49 -7.99
N PHE A 34 -13.41 -7.69 -8.07
CA PHE A 34 -12.77 -8.61 -9.00
C PHE A 34 -12.60 -10.03 -8.45
N LEU A 35 -12.98 -10.29 -7.20
CA LEU A 35 -12.78 -11.59 -6.56
C LEU A 35 -13.43 -12.74 -7.34
N LEU A 36 -14.60 -12.53 -7.92
CA LEU A 36 -15.29 -13.55 -8.74
C LEU A 36 -14.75 -13.64 -10.17
N SER A 37 -13.93 -12.69 -10.62
CA SER A 37 -13.31 -12.67 -11.95
C SER A 37 -12.10 -13.62 -12.06
N PHE A 38 -11.59 -14.12 -10.93
CA PHE A 38 -10.52 -15.12 -10.88
C PHE A 38 -11.10 -16.53 -10.88
N THR A 39 -10.80 -17.29 -11.93
CA THR A 39 -11.22 -18.70 -12.06
C THR A 39 -10.42 -19.61 -11.14
N ASP A 40 -9.14 -19.33 -10.95
CA ASP A 40 -8.25 -20.05 -10.04
C ASP A 40 -8.60 -19.78 -8.56
N PRO A 41 -8.94 -20.81 -7.76
CA PRO A 41 -9.25 -20.64 -6.34
C PRO A 41 -8.08 -20.11 -5.49
N GLY A 42 -6.84 -20.43 -5.85
CA GLY A 42 -5.63 -19.94 -5.20
C GLY A 42 -5.44 -18.45 -5.39
N TYR A 43 -5.73 -17.92 -6.59
CA TYR A 43 -5.72 -16.48 -6.85
C TYR A 43 -6.82 -15.75 -6.07
N ARG A 44 -8.03 -16.32 -6.01
CA ARG A 44 -9.11 -15.77 -5.16
C ARG A 44 -8.70 -15.70 -3.69
N LEU A 45 -8.18 -16.80 -3.16
CA LEU A 45 -7.73 -16.85 -1.77
C LEU A 45 -6.62 -15.84 -1.49
N SER A 46 -5.71 -15.64 -2.43
CA SER A 46 -4.60 -14.69 -2.26
C SER A 46 -5.07 -13.24 -2.32
N LEU A 47 -6.01 -12.91 -3.21
CA LEU A 47 -6.66 -11.60 -3.23
C LEU A 47 -7.45 -11.33 -1.94
N MET A 48 -8.16 -12.33 -1.42
CA MET A 48 -8.83 -12.24 -0.12
C MET A 48 -7.84 -11.97 1.02
N LYS A 49 -6.69 -12.64 1.03
CA LYS A 49 -5.63 -12.41 2.03
C LYS A 49 -5.03 -11.01 1.92
N LEU A 50 -4.85 -10.50 0.70
CA LEU A 50 -4.40 -9.13 0.46
C LEU A 50 -5.39 -8.13 1.06
N VAL A 51 -6.67 -8.23 0.71
CA VAL A 51 -7.70 -7.32 1.22
C VAL A 51 -7.89 -7.46 2.73
N ALA A 52 -7.85 -8.68 3.27
CA ALA A 52 -7.97 -8.90 4.71
C ALA A 52 -6.81 -8.22 5.47
N GLY A 53 -5.58 -8.32 4.96
CA GLY A 53 -4.42 -7.63 5.52
C GLY A 53 -4.58 -6.10 5.47
N GLU A 54 -5.04 -5.55 4.35
CA GLU A 54 -5.35 -4.11 4.19
C GLU A 54 -6.38 -3.61 5.21
N VAL A 55 -7.46 -4.37 5.42
CA VAL A 55 -8.49 -4.05 6.42
C VAL A 55 -7.93 -4.12 7.85
N GLU A 56 -7.14 -5.16 8.15
CA GLU A 56 -6.48 -5.29 9.46
C GLU A 56 -5.52 -4.10 9.72
N HIS A 57 -4.66 -3.79 8.75
CA HIS A 57 -3.66 -2.72 8.85
C HIS A 57 -4.31 -1.35 8.98
N SER A 58 -5.31 -1.05 8.16
CA SER A 58 -6.04 0.23 8.21
C SER A 58 -6.74 0.42 9.56
N TYR A 59 -7.37 -0.63 10.12
CA TYR A 59 -7.96 -0.55 11.45
C TYR A 59 -6.91 -0.31 12.54
N ARG A 60 -5.74 -0.94 12.43
CA ARG A 60 -4.64 -0.75 13.38
C ARG A 60 -4.07 0.66 13.34
N LEU A 61 -3.89 1.20 12.13
CA LEU A 61 -3.49 2.60 11.92
C LEU A 61 -4.53 3.58 12.47
N TYR A 62 -5.82 3.31 12.27
CA TYR A 62 -6.91 4.08 12.86
C TYR A 62 -6.83 4.10 14.40
N LEU A 63 -6.62 2.95 15.05
CA LEU A 63 -6.48 2.90 16.51
C LEU A 63 -5.25 3.67 17.02
N VAL A 64 -4.13 3.58 16.32
CA VAL A 64 -2.93 4.35 16.70
C VAL A 64 -3.17 5.85 16.52
N LEU A 65 -3.71 6.29 15.38
CA LEU A 65 -4.01 7.70 15.11
C LEU A 65 -5.02 8.29 16.12
N THR A 66 -6.09 7.56 16.43
CA THR A 66 -7.09 8.02 17.43
C THR A 66 -6.51 8.15 18.85
N SER A 67 -5.41 7.45 19.15
CA SER A 67 -4.69 7.58 20.42
C SER A 67 -3.82 8.85 20.52
N LEU A 68 -3.60 9.55 19.40
CA LEU A 68 -2.79 10.78 19.32
C LEU A 68 -3.58 12.06 19.67
N GLY A 69 -4.79 11.93 20.22
CA GLY A 69 -5.63 13.06 20.62
C GLY A 69 -6.66 13.47 19.56
N VAL A 70 -7.19 14.69 19.69
CA VAL A 70 -8.32 15.18 18.88
C VAL A 70 -7.96 15.24 17.40
N GLU A 71 -6.77 15.77 17.07
CA GLU A 71 -6.33 15.90 15.67
C GLU A 71 -6.05 14.53 15.03
N GLY A 72 -5.40 13.63 15.76
CA GLY A 72 -5.18 12.25 15.30
C GLY A 72 -6.49 11.51 15.05
N ARG A 73 -7.51 11.72 15.89
CA ARG A 73 -8.85 11.16 15.66
C ARG A 73 -9.51 11.72 14.40
N ARG A 74 -9.47 13.05 14.21
CA ARG A 74 -10.02 13.68 13.00
C ARG A 74 -9.38 13.11 11.73
N ILE A 75 -8.05 12.99 11.73
CA ILE A 75 -7.28 12.41 10.62
C ILE A 75 -7.63 10.93 10.41
N ALA A 76 -7.76 10.16 11.49
CA ALA A 76 -8.15 8.75 11.41
C ALA A 76 -9.56 8.61 10.79
N GLU A 77 -10.51 9.42 11.22
CA GLU A 77 -11.87 9.43 10.69
C GLU A 77 -11.89 9.89 9.23
N ASP A 78 -11.14 10.91 8.86
CA ASP A 78 -11.08 11.41 7.48
C ASP A 78 -10.44 10.38 6.52
N GLY A 79 -9.34 9.74 6.93
CA GLY A 79 -8.67 8.70 6.14
C GLY A 79 -9.47 7.40 6.04
N PHE A 80 -10.05 6.92 7.15
CA PHE A 80 -10.85 5.69 7.17
C PHE A 80 -12.16 5.85 6.39
N ASN A 81 -12.78 7.05 6.44
CA ASN A 81 -13.95 7.39 5.63
C ASN A 81 -13.58 7.90 4.23
N LYS A 82 -12.29 7.92 3.87
CA LYS A 82 -11.79 8.27 2.54
C LYS A 82 -12.25 9.65 2.04
N ARG A 83 -12.37 10.61 2.97
CA ARG A 83 -12.85 11.97 2.68
C ARG A 83 -11.79 12.84 1.98
N SER A 84 -10.52 12.51 2.20
CA SER A 84 -9.39 13.18 1.56
C SER A 84 -8.23 12.18 1.49
N ARG A 85 -7.79 11.86 0.28
CA ARG A 85 -6.62 11.00 0.05
C ARG A 85 -5.43 11.87 -0.33
N PHE A 86 -4.24 11.48 0.12
CA PHE A 86 -3.02 12.21 -0.21
C PHE A 86 -2.62 12.11 -1.69
N SER A 87 -3.06 11.06 -2.39
CA SER A 87 -2.75 10.82 -3.81
C SER A 87 -3.98 10.38 -4.58
N ARG A 88 -4.15 10.96 -5.76
CA ARG A 88 -5.19 10.59 -6.73
C ARG A 88 -4.98 9.20 -7.34
N VAL A 89 -3.75 8.67 -7.27
CA VAL A 89 -3.44 7.30 -7.73
C VAL A 89 -4.35 6.30 -7.03
N LEU A 90 -4.62 6.50 -5.74
CA LEU A 90 -5.45 5.60 -4.94
C LEU A 90 -6.93 5.60 -5.40
N ASP A 91 -7.38 6.65 -6.09
CA ASP A 91 -8.74 6.77 -6.60
C ASP A 91 -8.90 6.21 -8.02
N VAL A 92 -7.82 5.75 -8.64
CA VAL A 92 -7.85 5.13 -9.97
C VAL A 92 -8.57 3.80 -9.86
N ARG A 93 -9.83 3.78 -10.30
CA ARG A 93 -10.66 2.57 -10.29
C ARG A 93 -10.24 1.63 -11.41
N PRO A 94 -9.81 0.40 -11.11
CA PRO A 94 -9.58 -0.60 -12.14
C PRO A 94 -10.88 -0.94 -12.86
N GLU A 95 -10.82 -1.16 -14.17
CA GLU A 95 -11.95 -1.60 -15.00
C GLU A 95 -11.89 -3.09 -15.31
N SER A 96 -10.76 -3.74 -15.01
CA SER A 96 -10.55 -5.18 -15.21
C SER A 96 -9.73 -5.79 -14.07
N LYS A 97 -9.72 -7.13 -14.00
CA LYS A 97 -8.90 -7.85 -13.01
C LYS A 97 -7.41 -7.63 -13.25
N GLU A 98 -6.97 -7.47 -14.50
CA GLU A 98 -5.59 -7.18 -14.85
C GLU A 98 -5.18 -5.79 -14.35
N GLU A 99 -6.06 -4.79 -14.53
CA GLU A 99 -5.84 -3.45 -13.96
C GLU A 99 -5.82 -3.48 -12.43
N ALA A 100 -6.68 -4.29 -11.80
CA ALA A 100 -6.71 -4.41 -10.35
C ALA A 100 -5.41 -5.01 -9.79
N LEU A 101 -4.88 -6.04 -10.46
CA LEU A 101 -3.60 -6.65 -10.11
C LEU A 101 -2.43 -5.67 -10.27
N VAL A 102 -2.39 -4.93 -11.38
CA VAL A 102 -1.33 -3.94 -11.64
C VAL A 102 -1.41 -2.78 -10.66
N HIS A 103 -2.61 -2.29 -10.38
CA HIS A 103 -2.82 -1.23 -9.39
C HIS A 103 -2.41 -1.70 -7.98
N ALA A 104 -2.78 -2.92 -7.58
CA ALA A 104 -2.36 -3.51 -6.31
C ALA A 104 -0.83 -3.67 -6.24
N PHE A 105 -0.20 -4.12 -7.32
CA PHE A 105 1.25 -4.27 -7.42
C PHE A 105 1.99 -2.93 -7.27
N ILE A 106 1.59 -1.91 -8.03
CA ILE A 106 2.16 -0.55 -7.95
C ILE A 106 1.97 0.05 -6.55
N THR A 107 0.78 -0.11 -5.97
CA THR A 107 0.52 0.42 -4.61
C THR A 107 1.41 -0.30 -3.60
N ARG A 108 1.56 -1.62 -3.70
CA ARG A 108 2.28 -2.42 -2.71
C ARG A 108 3.80 -2.26 -2.80
N ILE A 109 4.35 -2.15 -4.00
CA ILE A 109 5.80 -1.90 -4.19
C ILE A 109 6.20 -0.53 -3.64
N VAL A 110 5.41 0.51 -3.92
CA VAL A 110 5.65 1.87 -3.39
C VAL A 110 5.43 1.92 -1.88
N SER A 111 4.38 1.27 -1.39
CA SER A 111 4.07 1.16 0.05
C SER A 111 5.21 0.53 0.85
N LEU A 112 5.77 -0.57 0.35
CA LEU A 112 6.88 -1.26 1.00
C LEU A 112 8.15 -0.39 1.03
N ALA A 113 8.49 0.25 -0.09
CA ALA A 113 9.63 1.17 -0.15
C ALA A 113 9.48 2.35 0.83
N HIS A 114 8.26 2.88 0.98
CA HIS A 114 7.99 3.93 1.97
C HIS A 114 8.11 3.42 3.39
N LEU A 115 7.58 2.22 3.69
CA LEU A 115 7.69 1.61 5.00
C LEU A 115 9.15 1.42 5.42
N GLU A 116 10.00 0.94 4.51
CA GLU A 116 11.44 0.81 4.72
C GLU A 116 12.09 2.18 5.02
N GLN A 117 11.73 3.22 4.27
CA GLN A 117 12.25 4.59 4.45
C GLN A 117 11.85 5.19 5.81
N VAL A 118 10.61 5.00 6.24
CA VAL A 118 10.09 5.63 7.48
C VAL A 118 10.21 4.73 8.72
N ARG A 119 10.80 3.54 8.58
CA ARG A 119 10.89 2.54 9.65
C ARG A 119 11.49 3.11 10.93
N ALA A 120 12.62 3.81 10.83
CA ALA A 120 13.29 4.40 12.00
C ALA A 120 12.40 5.42 12.72
N THR A 121 11.61 6.19 11.96
CA THR A 121 10.66 7.16 12.50
C THR A 121 9.48 6.49 13.21
N LEU A 122 9.03 5.33 12.71
CA LEU A 122 7.90 4.58 13.29
C LEU A 122 8.31 3.59 14.38
N GLU A 123 9.61 3.34 14.58
CA GLU A 123 10.12 2.39 15.58
C GLU A 123 9.54 2.59 17.00
N PRO A 124 9.35 3.82 17.52
CA PRO A 124 8.70 4.03 18.83
C PRO A 124 7.25 3.52 18.92
N LEU A 125 6.58 3.36 17.77
CA LEU A 125 5.23 2.83 17.64
C LEU A 125 5.22 1.37 17.14
N SER A 126 6.38 0.74 17.00
CA SER A 126 6.54 -0.57 16.36
C SER A 126 5.63 -1.66 16.93
N SER A 127 5.47 -1.73 18.26
CA SER A 127 4.57 -2.69 18.91
C SER A 127 3.08 -2.37 18.71
N GLN A 128 2.73 -1.08 18.77
CA GLN A 128 1.35 -0.60 18.57
C GLN A 128 0.90 -0.74 17.13
N LEU A 129 1.82 -0.64 16.17
CA LEU A 129 1.62 -0.83 14.73
C LEU A 129 1.87 -2.27 14.27
N ASN A 130 2.63 -3.06 15.04
CA ASN A 130 3.07 -4.42 14.68
C ASN A 130 3.81 -4.37 13.34
N LEU A 131 4.72 -3.41 13.24
CA LEU A 131 5.51 -3.15 12.02
C LEU A 131 6.17 -4.43 11.47
N PRO A 132 6.73 -5.34 12.29
CA PRO A 132 7.32 -6.57 11.76
C PRO A 132 6.31 -7.46 11.03
N LEU A 133 5.06 -7.52 11.51
CA LEU A 133 4.01 -8.29 10.84
C LEU A 133 3.57 -7.59 9.56
N ILE A 134 3.35 -6.27 9.59
CA ILE A 134 2.96 -5.47 8.42
C ILE A 134 3.99 -5.66 7.31
N GLU A 135 5.27 -5.45 7.62
CA GLU A 135 6.37 -5.59 6.67
C GLU A 135 6.41 -7.00 6.06
N LYS A 136 6.29 -8.03 6.92
CA LYS A 136 6.24 -9.42 6.46
C LYS A 136 5.06 -9.68 5.53
N GLN A 137 3.87 -9.18 5.85
CA GLN A 137 2.67 -9.37 5.04
C GLN A 137 2.79 -8.63 3.70
N GLU A 138 3.28 -7.39 3.69
CA GLU A 138 3.49 -6.63 2.45
C GLU A 138 4.51 -7.30 1.52
N ARG A 139 5.62 -7.83 2.06
CA ARG A 139 6.59 -8.61 1.27
C ARG A 139 5.97 -9.87 0.66
N LEU A 140 5.13 -10.58 1.41
CA LEU A 140 4.43 -11.77 0.92
C LEU A 140 3.40 -11.42 -0.16
N GLN A 141 2.63 -10.35 0.04
CA GLN A 141 1.67 -9.85 -0.94
C GLN A 141 2.37 -9.42 -2.23
N LEU A 142 3.48 -8.70 -2.11
CA LEU A 142 4.27 -8.26 -3.25
C LEU A 142 4.84 -9.45 -4.03
N THR A 143 5.44 -10.43 -3.33
CA THR A 143 5.95 -11.67 -3.95
C THR A 143 4.86 -12.42 -4.71
N TRP A 144 3.65 -12.50 -4.14
CA TRP A 144 2.52 -13.12 -4.81
C TRP A 144 2.10 -12.33 -6.05
N LEU A 145 1.96 -11.01 -5.96
CA LEU A 145 1.61 -10.13 -7.09
C LEU A 145 2.63 -10.26 -8.23
N GLU A 146 3.92 -10.30 -7.92
CA GLU A 146 5.01 -10.51 -8.89
C GLU A 146 4.87 -11.83 -9.63
N ASN A 147 4.59 -12.91 -8.90
CA ASN A 147 4.39 -14.23 -9.50
C ASN A 147 3.15 -14.28 -10.38
N VAL A 148 2.05 -13.64 -9.96
CA VAL A 148 0.84 -13.54 -10.79
C VAL A 148 1.14 -12.73 -12.05
N ILE A 149 1.75 -11.56 -11.93
CA ILE A 149 2.02 -10.70 -13.09
C ILE A 149 2.99 -11.37 -14.08
N SER A 150 4.08 -11.95 -13.58
CA SER A 150 5.09 -12.61 -14.43
C SER A 150 4.59 -13.90 -15.08
N GLY A 151 3.65 -14.61 -14.44
CA GLY A 151 3.08 -15.84 -14.96
C GLY A 151 1.97 -15.65 -16.01
N THR A 152 1.63 -14.41 -16.36
CA THR A 152 0.45 -14.10 -17.19
C THR A 152 0.83 -13.48 -18.55
N ASN A 153 -0.16 -13.31 -19.43
CA ASN A 153 -0.01 -12.98 -20.84
C ASN A 153 0.31 -11.49 -21.16
N LEU A 154 0.42 -11.20 -22.46
CA LEU A 154 0.66 -9.87 -23.04
C LEU A 154 -0.30 -8.77 -22.54
N ASN A 155 -1.52 -9.07 -22.13
CA ASN A 155 -2.46 -8.03 -21.65
C ASN A 155 -1.95 -7.39 -20.36
N LEU A 156 -1.37 -8.18 -19.45
CA LEU A 156 -0.79 -7.63 -18.21
C LEU A 156 0.46 -6.79 -18.47
N ARG A 157 1.26 -7.13 -19.47
CA ARG A 157 2.39 -6.28 -19.91
C ARG A 157 1.93 -4.91 -20.39
N HIS A 158 0.90 -4.87 -21.25
CA HIS A 158 0.33 -3.61 -21.73
C HIS A 158 -0.29 -2.81 -20.59
N THR A 159 -1.00 -3.47 -19.67
CA THR A 159 -1.57 -2.82 -18.48
C THR A 159 -0.48 -2.26 -17.58
N LEU A 160 0.60 -3.01 -17.31
CA LEU A 160 1.71 -2.54 -16.49
C LEU A 160 2.39 -1.32 -17.12
N LEU A 161 2.60 -1.31 -18.44
CA LEU A 161 3.10 -0.13 -19.16
C LEU A 161 2.14 1.07 -19.06
N LYS A 162 0.83 0.85 -19.22
CA LYS A 162 -0.19 1.90 -19.09
C LYS A 162 -0.14 2.56 -17.71
N TYR A 163 0.03 1.77 -16.65
CA TYR A 163 -0.01 2.26 -15.27
C TYR A 163 1.37 2.57 -14.67
N HIS A 164 2.47 2.32 -15.38
CA HIS A 164 3.85 2.53 -14.89
C HIS A 164 4.07 3.92 -14.29
N HIS A 165 3.57 4.96 -14.96
CA HIS A 165 3.64 6.35 -14.50
C HIS A 165 2.97 6.59 -13.13
N LEU A 166 1.96 5.78 -12.75
CA LEU A 166 1.32 5.90 -11.43
C LEU A 166 2.27 5.54 -10.29
N ALA A 167 3.29 4.71 -10.54
CA ALA A 167 4.27 4.40 -9.51
C ALA A 167 5.16 5.60 -9.18
N GLU A 168 5.62 6.33 -10.20
CA GLU A 168 6.40 7.55 -10.01
C GLU A 168 5.56 8.65 -9.35
N GLU A 169 4.30 8.76 -9.75
CA GLU A 169 3.36 9.69 -9.14
C GLU A 169 3.11 9.36 -7.67
N LEU A 170 2.78 8.10 -7.36
CA LEU A 170 2.54 7.67 -5.99
C LEU A 170 3.79 7.82 -5.13
N ALA A 171 4.97 7.47 -5.65
CA ALA A 171 6.25 7.65 -4.97
C ALA A 171 6.50 9.12 -4.59
N ARG A 172 6.23 10.05 -5.52
CA ARG A 172 6.35 11.50 -5.31
C ARG A 172 5.36 11.99 -4.25
N ASP A 173 4.09 11.64 -4.37
CA ASP A 173 3.03 12.07 -3.44
C ASP A 173 3.28 11.52 -2.02
N LEU A 174 3.79 10.30 -1.94
CA LEU A 174 4.12 9.63 -0.68
C LEU A 174 5.39 10.24 -0.04
N GLY A 175 6.27 10.84 -0.83
CA GLY A 175 7.50 11.50 -0.38
C GLY A 175 8.69 10.55 -0.32
N LEU A 176 8.77 9.59 -1.26
CA LEU A 176 9.94 8.74 -1.40
C LEU A 176 11.18 9.54 -1.79
N SER A 177 12.32 9.14 -1.22
CA SER A 177 13.62 9.66 -1.63
C SER A 177 13.92 9.26 -3.09
N GLY A 178 14.87 9.95 -3.72
CA GLY A 178 15.33 9.59 -5.07
C GLY A 178 15.85 8.14 -5.14
N GLU A 179 16.55 7.68 -4.10
CA GLU A 179 17.05 6.30 -4.02
C GLU A 179 15.91 5.28 -3.88
N SER A 180 14.95 5.53 -2.96
CA SER A 180 13.78 4.66 -2.77
C SER A 180 12.93 4.59 -4.03
N THR A 181 12.75 5.73 -4.72
CA THR A 181 12.01 5.81 -5.98
C THR A 181 12.73 5.01 -7.07
N ALA A 182 14.05 5.14 -7.19
CA ALA A 182 14.84 4.38 -8.16
C ALA A 182 14.68 2.85 -7.95
N LYS A 183 14.71 2.38 -6.69
CA LYS A 183 14.49 0.95 -6.36
C LYS A 183 13.09 0.46 -6.76
N VAL A 184 12.07 1.28 -6.54
CA VAL A 184 10.70 0.96 -7.00
C VAL A 184 10.68 0.82 -8.53
N MET A 185 11.28 1.77 -9.24
CA MET A 185 11.26 1.77 -10.71
C MET A 185 12.09 0.62 -11.30
N GLU A 186 13.25 0.31 -10.71
CA GLU A 186 14.06 -0.86 -11.06
C GLU A 186 13.23 -2.13 -10.95
N LYS A 187 12.60 -2.35 -9.79
CA LYS A 187 11.81 -3.55 -9.56
C LYS A 187 10.55 -3.64 -10.44
N LEU A 188 9.92 -2.51 -10.79
CA LEU A 188 8.85 -2.47 -11.80
C LEU A 188 9.35 -2.87 -13.18
N ASN A 189 10.53 -2.39 -13.58
CA ASN A 189 11.13 -2.71 -14.87
C ASN A 189 11.57 -4.18 -14.94
N ASP A 190 12.07 -4.74 -13.83
CA ASP A 190 12.41 -6.16 -13.73
C ASP A 190 11.18 -7.04 -13.98
N VAL A 191 10.06 -6.73 -13.32
CA VAL A 191 8.80 -7.46 -13.52
C VAL A 191 8.26 -7.26 -14.93
N LEU A 192 8.39 -6.06 -15.50
CA LEU A 192 8.00 -5.83 -16.89
C LEU A 192 8.85 -6.66 -17.87
N GLY A 193 10.14 -6.82 -17.59
CA GLY A 193 11.09 -7.61 -18.38
C GLY A 193 10.93 -9.12 -18.22
N SER A 194 10.32 -9.58 -17.12
CA SER A 194 10.06 -11.01 -16.87
C SER A 194 8.74 -11.50 -17.48
N ILE A 195 7.86 -10.62 -17.96
CA ILE A 195 6.64 -11.03 -18.67
C ILE A 195 7.01 -11.48 -20.09
N PRO A 196 6.67 -12.73 -20.47
CA PRO A 196 7.03 -13.30 -21.78
C PRO A 196 6.43 -12.57 -22.99
#